data_AF-A0AB73KVE2-F1
#
_entry.id   AF-A0AB73KVE2-F1
#
_cell.length_a   1.000
_cell.length_b   1.000
_cell.length_c   1.000
_cell.angle_alpha   90.00
_cell.angle_beta   90.00
_cell.angle_gamma   90.00
#
_symmetry.space_group_name_H-M   'P 1'
#
loop_
_entity.id
_entity.type
_entity.pdbx_description
1 polymer ?
#
loop_
_entity_poly.entity_id
_entity_poly.type
_entity_poly.pdbx_seq_one_letter_code
_entity_poly.pdbx_strand_id
1 'polypeptide(L)'
;MSSTRWRVHFTRREMAWPREVTPLMREFAEVFARLDVQLDEGRVPEGQPFLIGPRGHFDVALNRYFSAWMAHSPWNTQAAHARDLRTFFNFLWSARGACDWRDASPEDRAAYGWWRRRDDARPRVEDSTWDREVATVNQFYLWAFEQDLVRVNPITQRDVAAWAPWFGGVAAKQAPAEASRVGPRRDVKWLPPLSYRRWRDTGLRGFDAQELPRGRFRGRWASRNAAFADFMVRTGLRLGEQSALTVFELPELPPPGSGIVNARTVLPNEISKGNSGRAVYAPVSVLRDVWDYMEWDRKEMLDRGRAQGLYVPSRRSLVVEDPARASVRIAGRWIPVARLGAEERRRLLVAGPDGWARRWCG
;
A
#
# COMPACT_ATOMS: atom_id res chain seq x y z
N MET A 1 -31.24 -1.38 0.02
CA MET A 1 -30.77 -0.63 -1.17
C MET A 1 -29.97 -1.56 -2.07
N SER A 2 -30.56 -2.06 -3.14
CA SER A 2 -29.85 -2.89 -4.14
C SER A 2 -28.77 -2.05 -4.82
N SER A 3 -27.50 -2.45 -4.72
CA SER A 3 -26.39 -1.65 -5.24
C SER A 3 -26.29 -1.82 -6.75
N THR A 4 -26.46 -0.79 -7.56
CA THR A 4 -26.46 -0.91 -9.03
C THR A 4 -25.07 -0.93 -9.68
N ARG A 5 -24.00 -1.19 -8.91
CA ARG A 5 -22.61 -1.08 -9.37
C ARG A 5 -21.69 -2.13 -8.76
N TRP A 6 -20.63 -2.46 -9.49
CA TRP A 6 -19.49 -3.24 -8.99
C TRP A 6 -18.82 -2.53 -7.80
N ARG A 7 -18.44 -3.32 -6.80
CA ARG A 7 -17.79 -2.86 -5.58
C ARG A 7 -16.49 -3.60 -5.36
N VAL A 8 -15.49 -2.87 -4.87
CA VAL A 8 -14.21 -3.44 -4.42
C VAL A 8 -14.26 -3.54 -2.91
N HIS A 9 -13.99 -4.73 -2.43
CA HIS A 9 -13.82 -5.03 -1.02
C HIS A 9 -12.40 -5.57 -0.80
N PHE A 10 -11.96 -5.54 0.44
CA PHE A 10 -10.66 -6.07 0.84
C PHE A 10 -10.90 -7.03 1.99
N THR A 11 -10.24 -8.18 1.96
CA THR A 11 -10.28 -9.13 3.08
C THR A 11 -9.73 -8.42 4.32
N ARG A 12 -10.39 -8.67 5.46
CA ARG A 12 -9.99 -8.14 6.76
C ARG A 12 -10.10 -9.26 7.77
N ARG A 13 -9.27 -9.17 8.80
CA ARG A 13 -9.27 -10.08 9.95
C ARG A 13 -9.71 -9.31 11.18
N GLU A 14 -10.06 -10.04 12.23
CA GLU A 14 -10.48 -9.47 13.51
C GLU A 14 -11.60 -8.42 13.32
N MET A 15 -12.54 -8.68 12.42
CA MET A 15 -13.64 -7.75 12.16
C MET A 15 -14.49 -7.59 13.42
N ALA A 16 -14.54 -6.36 13.94
CA ALA A 16 -15.39 -6.03 15.07
C ALA A 16 -16.85 -6.32 14.73
N TRP A 17 -17.52 -7.05 15.63
CA TRP A 17 -18.95 -7.25 15.52
C TRP A 17 -19.67 -5.89 15.66
N PRO A 18 -20.61 -5.56 14.77
CA PRO A 18 -21.43 -4.36 14.93
C PRO A 18 -22.14 -4.37 16.28
N ARG A 19 -22.25 -3.19 16.90
CA ARG A 19 -22.95 -3.04 18.19
C ARG A 19 -24.42 -3.42 18.10
N GLU A 20 -25.03 -3.20 16.93
CA GLU A 20 -26.39 -3.61 16.63
C GLU A 20 -26.38 -4.87 15.76
N VAL A 21 -26.95 -5.94 16.30
CA VAL A 21 -26.94 -7.26 15.68
C VAL A 21 -28.31 -7.54 15.07
N THR A 22 -28.36 -7.62 13.74
CA THR A 22 -29.57 -8.01 13.01
C THR A 22 -29.83 -9.53 13.12
N PRO A 23 -31.08 -10.01 12.94
CA PRO A 23 -31.38 -11.45 12.90
C PRO A 23 -30.54 -12.22 11.87
N LEU A 24 -30.38 -11.66 10.67
CA LEU A 24 -29.52 -12.22 9.62
C LEU A 24 -28.07 -12.39 10.11
N MET A 25 -27.52 -11.42 10.84
CA MET A 25 -26.15 -11.54 11.36
C MET A 25 -26.01 -12.64 12.42
N ARG A 26 -27.07 -12.91 13.20
CA ARG A 26 -27.08 -14.04 14.15
C ARG A 26 -27.06 -15.38 13.44
N GLU A 27 -27.79 -15.51 12.33
CA GLU A 27 -27.78 -16.74 11.51
C GLU A 27 -26.38 -17.07 10.98
N PHE A 28 -25.55 -16.06 10.73
CA PHE A 28 -24.17 -16.23 10.28
C PHE A 28 -23.12 -16.14 11.41
N ALA A 29 -23.53 -16.13 12.69
CA ALA A 29 -22.60 -15.91 13.80
C ALA A 29 -21.46 -16.94 13.85
N GLU A 30 -21.75 -18.22 13.61
CA GLU A 30 -20.73 -19.27 13.55
C GLU A 30 -19.75 -19.07 12.39
N VAL A 31 -20.26 -18.63 11.23
CA VAL A 31 -19.44 -18.31 10.06
C VAL A 31 -18.50 -17.15 10.39
N PHE A 32 -19.00 -16.07 11.01
CA PHE A 32 -18.17 -14.95 11.43
C PHE A 32 -17.13 -15.36 12.48
N ALA A 33 -17.51 -16.20 13.45
CA ALA A 33 -16.61 -16.68 14.49
C ALA A 33 -15.44 -17.51 13.93
N ARG A 34 -15.67 -18.23 12.83
CA ARG A 34 -14.67 -19.08 12.17
C ARG A 34 -14.02 -18.44 10.95
N LEU A 35 -14.46 -17.26 10.52
CA LEU A 35 -14.05 -16.64 9.27
C LEU A 35 -12.53 -16.46 9.18
N ASP A 36 -11.90 -15.96 10.22
CA ASP A 36 -10.45 -15.74 10.23
C ASP A 36 -9.68 -17.07 10.06
N VAL A 37 -10.14 -18.14 10.71
CA VAL A 37 -9.57 -19.48 10.59
C VAL A 37 -9.76 -20.01 9.17
N GLN A 38 -10.96 -19.88 8.61
CA GLN A 38 -11.25 -20.34 7.25
C GLN A 38 -10.44 -19.58 6.20
N LEU A 39 -10.26 -18.26 6.36
CA LEU A 39 -9.44 -17.46 5.46
C LEU A 39 -7.95 -17.81 5.59
N ASP A 40 -7.47 -18.14 6.79
CA ASP A 40 -6.09 -18.59 7.01
C ASP A 40 -5.85 -20.00 6.44
N GLU A 41 -6.78 -20.95 6.64
CA GLU A 41 -6.76 -22.30 6.03
C GLU A 41 -6.81 -22.24 4.51
N GLY A 42 -7.64 -21.34 3.96
CA GLY A 42 -7.71 -21.04 2.53
C GLY A 42 -6.53 -20.25 1.98
N ARG A 43 -5.53 -19.92 2.82
CA ARG A 43 -4.34 -19.11 2.47
C ARG A 43 -4.69 -17.78 1.80
N VAL A 44 -5.81 -17.18 2.19
CA VAL A 44 -6.26 -15.89 1.65
C VAL A 44 -5.55 -14.77 2.43
N PRO A 45 -4.65 -13.99 1.81
CA PRO A 45 -3.96 -12.90 2.49
C PRO A 45 -4.94 -11.86 3.03
N GLU A 46 -4.55 -11.19 4.10
CA GLU A 46 -5.27 -10.02 4.59
C GLU A 46 -5.05 -8.84 3.63
N GLY A 47 -6.09 -8.04 3.41
CA GLY A 47 -6.05 -6.95 2.45
C GLY A 47 -6.11 -7.40 0.98
N GLN A 48 -6.25 -8.68 0.66
CA GLN A 48 -6.50 -9.15 -0.70
C GLN A 48 -7.80 -8.51 -1.23
N PRO A 49 -7.79 -7.84 -2.38
CA PRO A 49 -9.00 -7.29 -2.96
C PRO A 49 -9.87 -8.39 -3.57
N PHE A 50 -11.17 -8.14 -3.58
CA PHE A 50 -12.15 -8.89 -4.35
C PHE A 50 -13.26 -7.97 -4.85
N LEU A 51 -13.86 -8.32 -5.98
CA LEU A 51 -14.98 -7.60 -6.57
C LEU A 51 -16.29 -8.34 -6.32
N ILE A 52 -17.32 -7.57 -5.99
CA ILE A 52 -18.71 -8.00 -5.91
C ILE A 52 -19.49 -7.31 -7.01
N GLY A 53 -20.23 -8.10 -7.79
CA GLY A 53 -21.04 -7.62 -8.90
C GLY A 53 -22.21 -6.73 -8.44
N PRO A 54 -22.84 -5.98 -9.36
CA PRO A 54 -24.01 -5.14 -9.06
C PRO A 54 -25.12 -5.92 -8.35
N ARG A 55 -25.40 -7.14 -8.78
CA ARG A 55 -26.42 -8.00 -8.16
C ARG A 55 -25.98 -8.67 -6.84
N GLY A 56 -24.84 -8.27 -6.26
CA GLY A 56 -24.31 -8.84 -5.02
C GLY A 56 -23.60 -10.18 -5.17
N HIS A 57 -23.45 -10.70 -6.39
CA HIS A 57 -22.79 -11.99 -6.62
C HIS A 57 -21.26 -11.89 -6.47
N PHE A 58 -20.66 -12.96 -5.97
CA PHE A 58 -19.22 -13.16 -5.95
C PHE A 58 -18.82 -14.03 -7.16
N ASP A 59 -18.19 -13.43 -8.17
CA ASP A 59 -17.69 -14.15 -9.34
C ASP A 59 -16.35 -14.83 -8.99
N VAL A 60 -16.38 -16.16 -8.84
CA VAL A 60 -15.21 -16.96 -8.44
C VAL A 60 -14.11 -16.91 -9.50
N ALA A 61 -14.47 -16.91 -10.79
CA ALA A 61 -13.49 -16.88 -11.87
C ALA A 61 -12.78 -15.53 -11.89
N LEU A 62 -13.52 -14.42 -11.88
CA LEU A 62 -12.94 -13.07 -11.81
C LEU A 62 -12.03 -12.93 -10.58
N ASN A 63 -12.50 -13.33 -9.40
CA ASN A 63 -11.75 -13.13 -8.17
C ASN A 63 -10.53 -14.05 -8.03
N ARG A 64 -10.43 -15.13 -8.82
CA ARG A 64 -9.22 -15.95 -8.94
C ARG A 64 -8.02 -15.15 -9.47
N TYR A 65 -8.27 -14.08 -10.23
CA TYR A 65 -7.22 -13.16 -10.66
C TYR A 65 -6.42 -12.61 -9.47
N PHE A 66 -7.10 -12.22 -8.39
CA PHE A 66 -6.45 -11.68 -7.20
C PHE A 66 -5.83 -12.77 -6.34
N SER A 67 -6.54 -13.90 -6.16
CA SER A 67 -6.11 -14.95 -5.24
C SER A 67 -5.00 -15.86 -5.78
N ALA A 68 -4.84 -15.95 -7.11
CA ALA A 68 -3.84 -16.80 -7.73
C ALA A 68 -2.81 -15.99 -8.52
N TRP A 69 -3.24 -15.22 -9.51
CA TRP A 69 -2.32 -14.51 -10.41
C TRP A 69 -1.63 -13.32 -9.70
N MET A 70 -2.38 -12.52 -8.95
CA MET A 70 -1.82 -11.39 -8.18
C MET A 70 -1.37 -11.73 -6.76
N ALA A 71 -1.41 -13.00 -6.35
CA ALA A 71 -1.24 -13.39 -4.93
C ALA A 71 0.05 -12.82 -4.30
N HIS A 72 1.14 -12.77 -5.08
CA HIS A 72 2.45 -12.28 -4.66
C HIS A 72 2.73 -10.82 -5.05
N SER A 73 1.76 -10.14 -5.66
CA SER A 73 1.90 -8.73 -6.02
C SER A 73 1.76 -7.83 -4.79
N PRO A 74 2.45 -6.68 -4.74
CA PRO A 74 2.27 -5.70 -3.67
C PRO A 74 0.80 -5.26 -3.55
N TRP A 75 0.33 -5.04 -2.31
CA TRP A 75 -1.05 -4.63 -2.03
C TRP A 75 -1.51 -3.43 -2.87
N ASN A 76 -0.67 -2.40 -3.01
CA ASN A 76 -1.00 -1.21 -3.81
C ASN A 76 -1.26 -1.56 -5.28
N THR A 77 -0.52 -2.53 -5.83
CA THR A 77 -0.71 -3.03 -7.19
C THR A 77 -2.05 -3.76 -7.28
N GLN A 78 -2.33 -4.70 -6.37
CA GLN A 78 -3.62 -5.41 -6.34
C GLN A 78 -4.80 -4.44 -6.23
N ALA A 79 -4.69 -3.46 -5.33
CA ALA A 79 -5.72 -2.45 -5.09
C ALA A 79 -5.89 -1.49 -6.30
N ALA A 80 -4.84 -1.24 -7.08
CA ALA A 80 -4.94 -0.49 -8.33
C ALA A 80 -5.72 -1.28 -9.38
N HIS A 81 -5.37 -2.54 -9.62
CA HIS A 81 -6.10 -3.42 -10.54
C HIS A 81 -7.58 -3.52 -10.15
N ALA A 82 -7.89 -3.77 -8.88
CA ALA A 82 -9.27 -3.89 -8.43
C ALA A 82 -10.09 -2.62 -8.69
N ARG A 83 -9.51 -1.43 -8.45
CA ARG A 83 -10.19 -0.14 -8.70
C ARG A 83 -10.37 0.15 -10.18
N ASP A 84 -9.38 -0.17 -11.01
CA ASP A 84 -9.42 0.06 -12.44
C ASP A 84 -10.44 -0.89 -13.09
N LEU A 85 -10.40 -2.19 -12.75
CA LEU A 85 -11.39 -3.19 -13.19
C LEU A 85 -12.80 -2.78 -12.77
N ARG A 86 -13.01 -2.39 -11.51
CA ARG A 86 -14.31 -1.89 -11.05
C ARG A 86 -14.80 -0.69 -11.89
N THR A 87 -13.89 0.22 -12.26
CA THR A 87 -14.25 1.40 -13.04
C THR A 87 -14.69 1.00 -14.45
N PHE A 88 -13.94 0.11 -15.11
CA PHE A 88 -14.30 -0.41 -16.42
C PHE A 88 -15.60 -1.24 -16.39
N PHE A 89 -15.75 -2.17 -15.43
CA PHE A 89 -16.95 -2.99 -15.33
C PHE A 89 -18.20 -2.19 -14.97
N ASN A 90 -18.07 -1.11 -14.21
CA ASN A 90 -19.17 -0.18 -14.00
C ASN A 90 -19.58 0.55 -15.28
N PHE A 91 -18.62 0.89 -16.15
CA PHE A 91 -18.95 1.44 -17.46
C PHE A 91 -19.69 0.42 -18.33
N LEU A 92 -19.19 -0.82 -18.42
CA LEU A 92 -19.88 -1.90 -19.15
C LEU A 92 -21.32 -2.08 -18.63
N TRP A 93 -21.47 -2.13 -17.32
CA TRP A 93 -22.78 -2.32 -16.69
C TRP A 93 -23.75 -1.16 -16.97
N SER A 94 -23.29 0.08 -16.78
CA SER A 94 -24.16 1.27 -16.81
C SER A 94 -24.39 1.84 -18.20
N ALA A 95 -23.41 1.73 -19.10
CA ALA A 95 -23.41 2.40 -20.41
C ALA A 95 -23.50 1.43 -21.59
N ARG A 96 -23.27 0.13 -21.38
CA ARG A 96 -23.28 -0.91 -22.42
C ARG A 96 -24.33 -2.00 -22.13
N GLY A 97 -25.48 -1.58 -21.60
CA GLY A 97 -26.64 -2.47 -21.44
C GLY A 97 -26.41 -3.66 -20.50
N ALA A 98 -25.77 -3.42 -19.34
CA ALA A 98 -25.45 -4.48 -18.38
C ALA A 98 -24.49 -5.57 -18.92
N CYS A 99 -23.63 -5.22 -19.89
CA CYS A 99 -22.63 -6.12 -20.48
C CYS A 99 -21.75 -6.78 -19.39
N ASP A 100 -21.62 -8.10 -19.45
CA ASP A 100 -20.73 -8.86 -18.59
C ASP A 100 -19.28 -8.61 -18.98
N TRP A 101 -18.36 -8.69 -18.02
CA TRP A 101 -16.95 -8.49 -18.31
C TRP A 101 -16.39 -9.53 -19.28
N ARG A 102 -16.99 -10.73 -19.36
CA ARG A 102 -16.58 -11.79 -20.30
C ARG A 102 -16.94 -11.49 -21.75
N ASP A 103 -17.99 -10.72 -21.96
CA ASP A 103 -18.53 -10.38 -23.27
C ASP A 103 -18.01 -9.02 -23.77
N ALA A 104 -17.13 -8.38 -23.01
CA ALA A 104 -16.55 -7.09 -23.36
C ALA A 104 -15.80 -7.16 -24.69
N SER A 105 -16.17 -6.29 -25.63
CA SER A 105 -15.59 -6.22 -26.96
C SER A 105 -14.59 -5.05 -27.13
N PRO A 106 -13.77 -5.05 -28.20
CA PRO A 106 -12.97 -3.89 -28.56
C PRO A 106 -13.79 -2.60 -28.76
N GLU A 107 -15.03 -2.69 -29.24
CA GLU A 107 -15.96 -1.57 -29.39
C GLU A 107 -16.45 -1.05 -28.02
N ASP A 108 -16.66 -1.93 -27.03
CA ASP A 108 -16.91 -1.51 -25.64
C ASP A 108 -15.73 -0.73 -25.09
N ARG A 109 -14.50 -1.19 -25.36
CA ARG A 109 -13.28 -0.54 -24.90
C ARG A 109 -13.05 0.82 -25.56
N ALA A 110 -13.28 0.92 -26.87
CA ALA A 110 -13.19 2.19 -27.59
C ALA A 110 -14.19 3.23 -27.02
N ALA A 111 -15.42 2.80 -26.71
CA ALA A 111 -16.41 3.65 -26.07
C ALA A 111 -15.98 4.08 -24.65
N TYR A 112 -15.39 3.17 -23.87
CA TYR A 112 -14.82 3.51 -22.56
C TYR A 112 -13.71 4.56 -22.69
N GLY A 113 -12.82 4.41 -23.67
CA GLY A 113 -11.75 5.39 -23.92
C GLY A 113 -12.28 6.77 -24.29
N TRP A 114 -13.34 6.85 -25.09
CA TRP A 114 -14.01 8.12 -25.39
C TRP A 114 -14.64 8.74 -24.13
N TRP A 115 -15.41 7.95 -23.39
CA TRP A 115 -16.07 8.33 -22.14
C TRP A 115 -15.08 8.81 -21.06
N ARG A 116 -13.91 8.18 -20.97
CA ARG A 116 -12.91 8.43 -19.93
C ARG A 116 -12.00 9.62 -20.22
N ARG A 117 -11.95 10.09 -21.47
CA ARG A 117 -10.96 11.10 -21.90
C ARG A 117 -11.53 12.30 -22.66
N ARG A 118 -12.63 12.13 -23.38
CA ARG A 118 -13.14 13.11 -24.35
C ARG A 118 -14.50 13.68 -24.01
N ASP A 119 -15.33 12.92 -23.29
CA ASP A 119 -16.67 13.35 -22.86
C ASP A 119 -16.57 14.58 -21.94
N ASP A 120 -17.21 15.68 -22.36
CA ASP A 120 -17.24 16.96 -21.62
C ASP A 120 -18.01 16.87 -20.30
N ALA A 121 -18.98 15.96 -20.21
CA ALA A 121 -19.82 15.80 -19.03
C ALA A 121 -19.19 14.90 -17.95
N ARG A 122 -17.98 14.35 -18.19
CA ARG A 122 -17.41 13.24 -17.40
C ARG A 122 -15.91 13.41 -17.13
N PRO A 123 -15.32 12.59 -16.23
CA PRO A 123 -13.98 12.85 -15.72
C PRO A 123 -12.94 12.68 -16.84
N ARG A 124 -12.28 13.78 -17.24
CA ARG A 124 -11.10 13.77 -18.11
C ARG A 124 -9.89 13.38 -17.27
N VAL A 125 -9.39 12.15 -17.46
CA VAL A 125 -8.19 11.69 -16.75
C VAL A 125 -6.91 12.08 -17.49
N GLU A 126 -5.86 12.35 -16.71
CA GLU A 126 -4.50 12.55 -17.23
C GLU A 126 -3.97 11.27 -17.89
N ASP A 127 -3.07 11.43 -18.86
CA ASP A 127 -2.49 10.32 -19.65
C ASP A 127 -1.84 9.25 -18.76
N SER A 128 -1.16 9.64 -17.67
CA SER A 128 -0.54 8.68 -16.73
C SER A 128 -1.57 7.81 -15.98
N THR A 129 -2.75 8.36 -15.70
CA THR A 129 -3.83 7.59 -15.07
C THR A 129 -4.47 6.66 -16.09
N TRP A 130 -4.68 7.15 -17.30
CA TRP A 130 -5.16 6.33 -18.42
C TRP A 130 -4.23 5.15 -18.70
N ASP A 131 -2.94 5.38 -18.85
CA ASP A 131 -1.96 4.34 -19.17
C ASP A 131 -1.88 3.26 -18.09
N ARG A 132 -2.00 3.66 -16.83
CA ARG A 132 -2.12 2.71 -15.72
C ARG A 132 -3.40 1.88 -15.85
N GLU A 133 -4.55 2.49 -16.06
CA GLU A 133 -5.84 1.78 -16.25
C GLU A 133 -5.80 0.83 -17.45
N VAL A 134 -5.20 1.26 -18.57
CA VAL A 134 -4.97 0.44 -19.76
C VAL A 134 -4.08 -0.77 -19.41
N ALA A 135 -2.96 -0.55 -18.74
CA ALA A 135 -2.03 -1.63 -18.40
C ALA A 135 -2.68 -2.66 -17.45
N THR A 136 -3.40 -2.22 -16.42
CA THR A 136 -4.02 -3.11 -15.44
C THR A 136 -5.18 -3.92 -16.04
N VAL A 137 -6.05 -3.29 -16.82
CA VAL A 137 -7.15 -3.98 -17.52
C VAL A 137 -6.61 -4.93 -18.58
N ASN A 138 -5.55 -4.54 -19.32
CA ASN A 138 -4.94 -5.41 -20.32
C ASN A 138 -4.35 -6.67 -19.69
N GLN A 139 -3.62 -6.51 -18.57
CA GLN A 139 -3.07 -7.65 -17.84
C GLN A 139 -4.16 -8.60 -17.33
N PHE A 140 -5.30 -8.08 -16.88
CA PHE A 140 -6.43 -8.92 -16.49
C PHE A 140 -7.00 -9.70 -17.68
N TYR A 141 -7.23 -9.07 -18.83
CA TYR A 141 -7.81 -9.76 -19.98
C TYR A 141 -6.83 -10.71 -20.68
N LEU A 142 -5.52 -10.43 -20.64
CA LEU A 142 -4.50 -11.39 -21.07
C LEU A 142 -4.57 -12.65 -20.19
N TRP A 143 -4.58 -12.48 -18.86
CA TRP A 143 -4.77 -13.59 -17.95
C TRP A 143 -6.09 -14.33 -18.20
N ALA A 144 -7.21 -13.60 -18.35
CA ALA A 144 -8.51 -14.23 -18.56
C ALA A 144 -8.58 -15.03 -19.87
N PHE A 145 -7.90 -14.55 -20.91
CA PHE A 145 -7.77 -15.24 -22.19
C PHE A 145 -6.92 -16.52 -22.03
N GLU A 146 -5.78 -16.44 -21.33
CA GLU A 146 -4.94 -17.61 -20.99
C GLU A 146 -5.66 -18.65 -20.13
N GLN A 147 -6.73 -18.27 -19.42
CA GLN A 147 -7.57 -19.15 -18.61
C GLN A 147 -8.84 -19.62 -19.34
N ASP A 148 -8.98 -19.35 -20.64
CA ASP A 148 -10.18 -19.65 -21.46
C ASP A 148 -11.49 -19.06 -20.88
N LEU A 149 -11.40 -17.96 -20.11
CA LEU A 149 -12.56 -17.30 -19.51
C LEU A 149 -13.22 -16.30 -20.47
N VAL A 150 -12.46 -15.83 -21.46
CA VAL A 150 -12.91 -14.88 -22.49
C VAL A 150 -12.39 -15.32 -23.85
N ARG A 151 -13.16 -15.03 -24.91
CA ARG A 151 -12.77 -15.37 -26.28
C ARG A 151 -11.80 -14.39 -26.91
N VAL A 152 -11.76 -13.15 -26.41
CA VAL A 152 -10.95 -12.07 -26.97
C VAL A 152 -10.53 -11.12 -25.86
N ASN A 153 -9.36 -10.49 -26.02
CA ASN A 153 -8.98 -9.35 -25.20
C ASN A 153 -9.61 -8.07 -25.81
N PRO A 154 -10.47 -7.34 -25.08
CA PRO A 154 -11.08 -6.10 -25.57
C PRO A 154 -10.06 -4.97 -25.79
N ILE A 155 -8.83 -5.10 -25.28
CA ILE A 155 -7.75 -4.15 -25.55
C ILE A 155 -6.97 -4.62 -26.78
N THR A 156 -7.13 -3.90 -27.88
CA THR A 156 -6.37 -4.11 -29.11
C THR A 156 -4.88 -3.89 -28.85
N GLN A 157 -4.05 -4.82 -29.28
CA GLN A 157 -2.59 -4.68 -29.24
C GLN A 157 -2.07 -4.01 -30.52
N ARG A 158 -0.93 -3.35 -30.41
CA ARG A 158 -0.14 -2.88 -31.56
C ARG A 158 1.31 -3.30 -31.39
N ASP A 159 2.00 -3.49 -32.50
CA ASP A 159 3.43 -3.71 -32.48
C ASP A 159 4.17 -2.41 -32.18
N VAL A 160 5.14 -2.51 -31.28
CA VAL A 160 6.01 -1.41 -30.88
C VAL A 160 7.44 -1.89 -30.90
N ALA A 161 8.31 -1.10 -31.51
CA ALA A 161 9.75 -1.26 -31.44
C ALA A 161 10.22 -0.97 -30.00
N ALA A 162 10.76 -1.98 -29.32
CA ALA A 162 11.34 -1.83 -27.99
C ALA A 162 12.83 -2.16 -28.02
N TRP A 163 13.65 -1.31 -27.40
CA TRP A 163 15.07 -1.58 -27.23
C TRP A 163 15.28 -2.80 -26.32
N ALA A 164 16.04 -3.79 -26.79
CA ALA A 164 16.34 -5.03 -26.10
C ALA A 164 17.85 -5.12 -25.80
N PRO A 165 18.31 -4.67 -24.61
CA PRO A 165 19.74 -4.59 -24.27
C PRO A 165 20.48 -5.94 -24.35
N TRP A 166 19.79 -7.03 -24.04
CA TRP A 166 20.36 -8.39 -24.04
C TRP A 166 20.61 -8.95 -25.44
N PHE A 167 19.97 -8.39 -26.48
CA PHE A 167 20.08 -8.84 -27.86
C PHE A 167 20.74 -7.80 -28.77
N GLY A 168 21.26 -6.69 -28.21
CA GLY A 168 21.94 -5.64 -28.98
C GLY A 168 21.08 -5.02 -30.09
N GLY A 169 19.75 -4.96 -29.92
CA GLY A 169 18.86 -4.56 -31.02
C GLY A 169 17.45 -4.14 -30.58
N VAL A 170 16.59 -3.90 -31.58
CA VAL A 170 15.19 -3.54 -31.42
C VAL A 170 14.34 -4.78 -31.65
N ALA A 171 13.52 -5.16 -30.66
CA ALA A 171 12.58 -6.27 -30.77
C ALA A 171 11.15 -5.73 -30.93
N ALA A 172 10.33 -6.42 -31.73
CA ALA A 172 8.90 -6.17 -31.78
C ALA A 172 8.27 -6.62 -30.46
N LYS A 173 7.58 -5.70 -29.79
CA LYS A 173 6.82 -5.96 -28.56
C LYS A 173 5.39 -5.50 -28.75
N GLN A 174 4.44 -6.33 -28.36
CA GLN A 174 3.04 -5.91 -28.31
C GLN A 174 2.80 -4.99 -27.11
N ALA A 175 2.14 -3.87 -27.37
CA ALA A 175 1.64 -2.97 -26.34
C ALA A 175 0.18 -2.59 -26.63
N PRO A 176 -0.59 -2.21 -25.61
CA PRO A 176 -1.94 -1.70 -25.80
C PRO A 176 -1.98 -0.54 -26.80
N ALA A 177 -2.81 -0.65 -27.84
CA ALA A 177 -2.92 0.34 -28.89
C ALA A 177 -3.44 1.69 -28.38
N GLU A 178 -4.25 1.64 -27.31
CA GLU A 178 -4.84 2.80 -26.64
C GLU A 178 -3.93 3.46 -25.60
N ALA A 179 -2.77 2.88 -25.27
CA ALA A 179 -1.80 3.52 -24.38
C ALA A 179 -1.37 4.87 -24.96
N SER A 180 -1.28 5.88 -24.10
CA SER A 180 -0.78 7.20 -24.45
C SER A 180 0.64 7.08 -25.01
N ARG A 181 0.94 7.94 -25.99
CA ARG A 181 2.31 8.08 -26.54
C ARG A 181 3.15 9.05 -25.71
N VAL A 182 2.57 9.59 -24.63
CA VAL A 182 3.18 10.55 -23.75
C VAL A 182 3.81 9.72 -22.64
N GLY A 183 5.08 9.35 -22.83
CA GLY A 183 5.84 8.63 -21.80
C GLY A 183 5.79 9.35 -20.44
N PRO A 184 6.31 8.72 -19.36
CA PRO A 184 6.23 9.29 -18.02
C PRO A 184 6.71 10.75 -18.03
N ARG A 185 5.88 11.69 -17.58
CA ARG A 185 6.31 13.08 -17.40
C ARG A 185 7.43 13.08 -16.35
N ARG A 186 8.65 13.38 -16.78
CA ARG A 186 9.85 13.49 -15.92
C ARG A 186 10.13 14.94 -15.54
N ASP A 187 9.09 15.75 -15.35
CA ASP A 187 9.25 17.12 -14.86
C ASP A 187 9.56 17.08 -13.35
N VAL A 188 10.85 17.04 -13.02
CA VAL A 188 11.31 17.06 -11.63
C VAL A 188 11.35 18.51 -11.16
N LYS A 189 10.36 18.89 -10.36
CA LYS A 189 10.36 20.19 -9.68
C LYS A 189 11.16 20.10 -8.39
N TRP A 190 12.23 20.89 -8.30
CA TRP A 190 13.06 20.95 -7.11
C TRP A 190 12.38 21.75 -6.00
N LEU A 191 12.43 21.24 -4.77
CA LEU A 191 12.04 21.98 -3.56
C LEU A 191 13.31 22.42 -2.82
N PRO A 192 13.71 23.70 -2.88
CA PRO A 192 14.91 24.18 -2.20
C PRO A 192 14.87 23.94 -0.69
N PRO A 193 16.02 23.78 0.00
CA PRO A 193 16.05 23.49 1.43
C PRO A 193 15.27 24.48 2.30
N LEU A 194 15.31 25.78 1.98
CA LEU A 194 14.55 26.80 2.70
C LEU A 194 13.03 26.63 2.52
N SER A 195 12.59 26.35 1.29
CA SER A 195 11.18 26.09 0.97
C SER A 195 10.68 24.82 1.66
N TYR A 196 11.51 23.77 1.72
CA TYR A 196 11.21 22.56 2.46
C TYR A 196 11.05 22.84 3.96
N ARG A 197 12.00 23.55 4.58
CA ARG A 197 11.90 23.93 6.01
C ARG A 197 10.64 24.72 6.28
N ARG A 198 10.33 25.72 5.45
CA ARG A 198 9.09 26.50 5.58
C ARG A 198 7.84 25.63 5.49
N TRP A 199 7.78 24.72 4.53
CA TRP A 199 6.68 23.76 4.38
C TRP A 199 6.55 22.84 5.60
N ARG A 200 7.67 22.28 6.09
CA ARG A 200 7.72 21.40 7.27
C ARG A 200 7.26 22.15 8.51
N ASP A 201 7.83 23.32 8.77
CA ASP A 201 7.57 24.08 9.99
C ASP A 201 6.13 24.62 10.00
N THR A 202 5.62 25.10 8.86
CA THR A 202 4.23 25.58 8.76
C THR A 202 3.20 24.44 8.76
N GLY A 203 3.45 23.39 7.98
CA GLY A 203 2.48 22.34 7.69
C GLY A 203 2.50 21.18 8.70
N LEU A 204 3.67 20.83 9.23
CA LEU A 204 3.85 19.66 10.10
C LEU A 204 4.09 20.03 11.56
N ARG A 205 4.68 21.20 11.84
CA ARG A 205 4.96 21.65 13.21
C ARG A 205 4.03 22.75 13.72
N GLY A 206 3.30 23.42 12.82
CA GLY A 206 2.29 24.40 13.18
C GLY A 206 2.83 25.80 13.46
N PHE A 207 3.99 26.15 12.92
CA PHE A 207 4.49 27.52 12.95
C PHE A 207 3.85 28.39 11.86
N ASP A 208 3.93 29.71 11.98
CA ASP A 208 3.60 30.65 10.91
C ASP A 208 4.83 31.13 10.13
N ALA A 209 4.64 32.10 9.26
CA ALA A 209 5.71 32.67 8.44
C ALA A 209 6.75 33.45 9.26
N GLN A 210 6.45 33.77 10.51
CA GLN A 210 7.29 34.47 11.48
C GLN A 210 7.92 33.49 12.49
N GLU A 211 7.79 32.18 12.25
CA GLU A 211 8.29 31.11 13.10
C GLU A 211 7.64 31.07 14.50
N LEU A 212 6.44 31.65 14.64
CA LEU A 212 5.67 31.63 15.89
C LEU A 212 4.65 30.48 15.90
N PRO A 213 4.39 29.85 17.06
CA PRO A 213 3.37 28.80 17.18
C PRO A 213 1.97 29.33 16.81
N ARG A 214 1.26 28.63 15.90
CA ARG A 214 -0.10 28.99 15.52
C ARG A 214 -1.11 28.42 16.51
N GLY A 215 -1.85 29.30 17.19
CA GLY A 215 -2.88 28.89 18.17
C GLY A 215 -4.03 28.03 17.61
N ARG A 216 -4.22 27.97 16.29
CA ARG A 216 -5.24 27.12 15.63
C ARG A 216 -4.67 25.86 14.96
N PHE A 217 -3.41 25.52 15.20
CA PHE A 217 -2.81 24.32 14.63
C PHE A 217 -3.49 23.06 15.19
N ARG A 218 -3.95 22.17 14.29
CA ARG A 218 -4.65 20.92 14.64
C ARG A 218 -3.81 19.68 14.36
N GLY A 219 -2.55 19.84 13.94
CA GLY A 219 -1.69 18.70 13.64
C GLY A 219 -1.34 17.95 14.93
N ARG A 220 -1.63 16.65 14.95
CA ARG A 220 -1.19 15.77 16.04
C ARG A 220 0.21 15.27 15.75
N TRP A 221 1.01 15.10 16.80
CA TRP A 221 2.32 14.44 16.73
C TRP A 221 3.31 15.19 15.83
N ALA A 222 3.44 16.51 16.08
CA ALA A 222 4.28 17.41 15.30
C ALA A 222 5.74 16.92 15.21
N SER A 223 6.34 16.53 16.33
CA SER A 223 7.71 15.99 16.41
C SER A 223 7.87 14.76 15.51
N ARG A 224 6.94 13.79 15.59
CA ARG A 224 6.92 12.60 14.73
C ARG A 224 6.87 12.98 13.25
N ASN A 225 5.92 13.83 12.86
CA ASN A 225 5.70 14.16 11.46
C ASN A 225 6.91 14.89 10.86
N ALA A 226 7.52 15.81 11.64
CA ALA A 226 8.72 16.53 11.24
C ALA A 226 9.92 15.58 11.12
N ALA A 227 10.19 14.75 12.13
CA ALA A 227 11.28 13.78 12.11
C ALA A 227 11.13 12.78 10.95
N PHE A 228 9.91 12.31 10.68
CA PHE A 228 9.62 11.43 9.55
C PHE A 228 9.89 12.12 8.20
N ALA A 229 9.44 13.37 8.02
CA ALA A 229 9.71 14.13 6.80
C ALA A 229 11.21 14.40 6.61
N ASP A 230 11.91 14.82 7.68
CA ASP A 230 13.34 15.12 7.64
C ASP A 230 14.17 13.88 7.32
N PHE A 231 13.82 12.73 7.92
CA PHE A 231 14.47 11.46 7.62
C PHE A 231 14.28 11.08 6.15
N MET A 232 13.07 11.25 5.60
CA MET A 232 12.77 10.91 4.21
C MET A 232 13.54 11.78 3.22
N VAL A 233 13.50 13.11 3.41
CA VAL A 233 14.19 14.06 2.53
C VAL A 233 15.70 13.85 2.57
N ARG A 234 16.26 13.46 3.73
CA ARG A 234 17.70 13.33 3.92
C ARG A 234 18.27 11.95 3.57
N THR A 235 17.45 10.90 3.55
CA THR A 235 17.88 9.53 3.21
C THR A 235 17.42 9.08 1.82
N GLY A 236 16.39 9.73 1.25
CA GLY A 236 15.80 9.33 -0.03
C GLY A 236 15.02 8.00 0.02
N LEU A 237 14.65 7.53 1.22
CA LEU A 237 13.79 6.36 1.36
C LEU A 237 12.41 6.62 0.76
N ARG A 238 11.83 5.58 0.14
CA ARG A 238 10.43 5.66 -0.31
C ARG A 238 9.51 5.68 0.90
N LEU A 239 8.36 6.36 0.77
CA LEU A 239 7.33 6.39 1.83
C LEU A 239 7.01 5.00 2.38
N GLY A 240 6.84 3.99 1.51
CA GLY A 240 6.58 2.62 1.93
C GLY A 240 7.74 1.95 2.67
N GLU A 241 8.98 2.21 2.23
CA GLU A 241 10.21 1.68 2.85
C GLU A 241 10.36 2.24 4.28
N GLN A 242 10.29 3.57 4.41
CA GLN A 242 10.47 4.25 5.70
C GLN A 242 9.31 3.96 6.66
N SER A 243 8.08 3.90 6.15
CA SER A 243 6.92 3.49 6.96
C SER A 243 7.16 2.12 7.56
N ALA A 244 7.70 1.15 6.81
CA ALA A 244 7.92 -0.20 7.30
C ALA A 244 9.16 -0.37 8.21
N LEU A 245 9.92 0.70 8.50
CA LEU A 245 11.03 0.62 9.45
C LEU A 245 10.52 0.34 10.87
N THR A 246 11.25 -0.53 11.55
CA THR A 246 11.15 -0.75 12.99
C THR A 246 12.36 -0.13 13.68
N VAL A 247 12.34 -0.09 15.01
CA VAL A 247 13.50 0.42 15.77
C VAL A 247 14.76 -0.39 15.54
N PHE A 248 14.64 -1.65 15.12
CA PHE A 248 15.78 -2.55 14.92
C PHE A 248 16.58 -2.19 13.67
N GLU A 249 16.00 -1.41 12.76
CA GLU A 249 16.70 -0.87 11.60
C GLU A 249 17.16 0.59 11.80
N LEU A 250 16.85 1.22 12.93
CA LEU A 250 17.38 2.54 13.24
C LEU A 250 18.79 2.42 13.78
N PRO A 251 19.76 3.18 13.24
CA PRO A 251 21.10 3.21 13.79
C PRO A 251 21.09 3.85 15.19
N GLU A 252 21.96 3.37 16.07
CA GLU A 252 22.25 4.04 17.34
C GLU A 252 22.89 5.41 17.08
N LEU A 253 22.70 6.33 18.01
CA LEU A 253 23.37 7.62 17.96
C LEU A 253 24.88 7.42 18.18
N PRO A 254 25.74 7.90 17.27
CA PRO A 254 27.17 7.88 17.50
C PRO A 254 27.54 8.67 18.77
N PRO A 255 28.58 8.25 19.51
CA PRO A 255 29.03 8.98 20.70
C PRO A 255 29.34 10.45 20.38
N PRO A 256 29.04 11.39 21.29
CA PRO A 256 29.47 12.78 21.16
C PRO A 256 30.98 12.87 20.91
N GLY A 257 31.39 13.69 19.95
CA GLY A 257 32.81 13.86 19.59
C GLY A 257 33.40 12.79 18.66
N SER A 258 32.64 11.76 18.27
CA SER A 258 33.12 10.70 17.35
C SER A 258 33.46 11.17 15.92
N GLY A 259 33.08 12.40 15.54
CA GLY A 259 33.25 12.92 14.17
C GLY A 259 32.30 12.30 13.13
N ILE A 260 31.49 11.31 13.52
CA ILE A 260 30.53 10.65 12.62
C ILE A 260 29.35 11.60 12.36
N VAL A 261 29.17 11.99 11.10
CA VAL A 261 28.08 12.88 10.66
C VAL A 261 26.90 12.15 10.02
N ASN A 262 27.12 10.92 9.53
CA ASN A 262 26.07 10.04 9.01
C ASN A 262 26.22 8.64 9.60
N ALA A 263 25.20 8.15 10.28
CA ALA A 263 25.16 6.79 10.82
C ALA A 263 24.63 5.82 9.76
N ARG A 264 25.28 4.67 9.61
CA ARG A 264 24.93 3.66 8.62
C ARG A 264 23.94 2.65 9.19
N THR A 265 22.93 2.30 8.41
CA THR A 265 22.05 1.14 8.63
C THR A 265 21.82 0.37 7.33
N VAL A 266 21.14 -0.77 7.39
CA VAL A 266 20.78 -1.59 6.23
C VAL A 266 19.26 -1.63 6.11
N LEU A 267 18.74 -1.22 4.95
CA LEU A 267 17.34 -1.40 4.58
C LEU A 267 17.11 -2.88 4.20
N PRO A 268 16.23 -3.62 4.89
CA PRO A 268 15.93 -5.01 4.57
C PRO A 268 15.33 -5.17 3.17
N ASN A 269 15.61 -6.33 2.54
CA ASN A 269 15.11 -6.63 1.20
C ASN A 269 13.57 -6.63 1.18
N GLU A 270 12.96 -7.21 2.21
CA GLU A 270 11.54 -7.53 2.30
C GLU A 270 10.63 -6.30 2.39
N ILE A 271 11.20 -5.13 2.72
CA ILE A 271 10.48 -3.84 2.73
C ILE A 271 10.92 -2.89 1.61
N SER A 272 11.93 -3.29 0.83
CA SER A 272 12.47 -2.51 -0.28
C SER A 272 11.75 -2.79 -1.60
N LYS A 273 11.69 -1.78 -2.47
CA LYS A 273 11.09 -1.98 -3.80
C LYS A 273 11.87 -3.03 -4.59
N GLY A 274 11.17 -4.08 -5.05
CA GLY A 274 11.76 -5.15 -5.85
C GLY A 274 12.74 -6.03 -5.08
N ASN A 275 12.62 -6.08 -3.74
CA ASN A 275 13.51 -6.84 -2.86
C ASN A 275 14.99 -6.44 -2.97
N SER A 276 15.25 -5.18 -3.33
CA SER A 276 16.59 -4.59 -3.42
C SER A 276 16.94 -3.80 -2.15
N GLY A 277 17.35 -4.53 -1.11
CA GLY A 277 17.89 -3.96 0.12
C GLY A 277 19.24 -3.29 -0.12
N ARG A 278 19.56 -2.30 0.72
CA ARG A 278 20.76 -1.46 0.54
C ARG A 278 21.20 -0.81 1.84
N ALA A 279 22.47 -0.38 1.90
CA ALA A 279 22.92 0.51 2.96
C ALA A 279 22.24 1.87 2.84
N VAL A 280 21.86 2.45 3.99
CA VAL A 280 21.27 3.78 4.13
C VAL A 280 22.09 4.56 5.14
N TYR A 281 22.33 5.83 4.85
CA TYR A 281 23.11 6.73 5.71
C TYR A 281 22.18 7.81 6.26
N ALA A 282 21.91 7.76 7.56
CA ALA A 282 21.08 8.72 8.25
C ALA A 282 21.95 9.84 8.84
N PRO A 283 21.73 11.12 8.50
CA PRO A 283 22.44 12.21 9.15
C PRO A 283 22.20 12.20 10.65
N VAL A 284 23.28 12.31 11.43
CA VAL A 284 23.21 12.23 12.91
C VAL A 284 22.30 13.30 13.50
N SER A 285 22.22 14.48 12.87
CA SER A 285 21.30 15.54 13.29
C SER A 285 19.84 15.12 13.21
N VAL A 286 19.43 14.45 12.13
CA VAL A 286 18.05 13.97 11.94
C VAL A 286 17.79 12.74 12.79
N LEU A 287 18.79 11.87 12.92
CA LEU A 287 18.70 10.71 13.80
C LEU A 287 18.45 11.12 15.25
N ARG A 288 19.06 12.23 15.70
CA ARG A 288 18.79 12.82 17.02
C ARG A 288 17.32 13.21 17.16
N ASP A 289 16.77 13.94 16.19
CA ASP A 289 15.35 14.31 16.19
C ASP A 289 14.42 13.09 16.24
N VAL A 290 14.79 12.00 15.55
CA VAL A 290 14.05 10.73 15.59
C VAL A 290 14.10 10.10 16.99
N TRP A 291 15.28 10.03 17.61
CA TRP A 291 15.44 9.47 18.96
C TRP A 291 14.79 10.35 20.03
N ASP A 292 14.83 11.68 19.91
CA ASP A 292 14.13 12.60 20.80
C ASP A 292 12.61 12.39 20.72
N TYR A 293 12.06 12.29 19.51
CA TYR A 293 10.66 11.89 19.31
C TYR A 293 10.34 10.54 19.99
N MET A 294 11.24 9.56 19.86
CA MET A 294 11.04 8.23 20.42
C MET A 294 11.04 8.20 21.95
N GLU A 295 11.85 9.04 22.59
CA GLU A 295 11.97 9.13 24.04
C GLU A 295 10.79 9.87 24.67
N TRP A 296 10.37 10.99 24.06
CA TRP A 296 9.38 11.88 24.65
C TRP A 296 7.96 11.61 24.13
N ASP A 297 7.63 12.10 22.93
CA ASP A 297 6.27 12.03 22.37
C ASP A 297 5.78 10.59 22.22
N ARG A 298 6.64 9.69 21.73
CA ARG A 298 6.26 8.30 21.45
C ARG A 298 6.02 7.52 22.74
N LYS A 299 6.77 7.78 23.81
CA LYS A 299 6.53 7.15 25.11
C LYS A 299 5.13 7.48 25.60
N GLU A 300 4.74 8.75 25.56
CA GLU A 300 3.39 9.19 25.95
C GLU A 300 2.28 8.54 25.09
N MET A 301 2.48 8.46 23.76
CA MET A 301 1.56 7.73 22.87
C MET A 301 1.37 6.28 23.29
N LEU A 302 2.48 5.60 23.59
CA LEU A 302 2.47 4.19 23.97
C LEU A 302 1.79 4.01 25.32
N ASP A 303 2.05 4.86 26.30
CA ASP A 303 1.42 4.80 27.62
C ASP A 303 -0.11 4.95 27.51
N ARG A 304 -0.58 5.93 26.72
CA ARG A 304 -2.01 6.11 26.41
C ARG A 304 -2.60 4.90 25.70
N GLY A 305 -1.88 4.32 24.74
CA GLY A 305 -2.32 3.13 24.02
C GLY A 305 -2.41 1.88 24.89
N ARG A 306 -1.48 1.71 25.84
CA ARG A 306 -1.52 0.63 26.84
C ARG A 306 -2.71 0.79 27.78
N ALA A 307 -2.98 2.00 28.27
CA ALA A 307 -4.13 2.28 29.12
C ALA A 307 -5.47 1.95 28.44
N GLN A 308 -5.52 1.97 27.10
CA GLN A 308 -6.67 1.59 26.29
C GLN A 308 -6.67 0.12 25.82
N GLY A 309 -5.67 -0.68 26.24
CA GLY A 309 -5.56 -2.10 25.86
C GLY A 309 -5.15 -2.33 24.40
N LEU A 310 -4.63 -1.33 23.68
CA LEU A 310 -4.34 -1.42 22.23
C LEU A 310 -3.16 -2.34 21.87
N TYR A 311 -2.36 -2.74 22.85
CA TYR A 311 -1.15 -3.55 22.65
C TYR A 311 -1.24 -4.92 23.34
N VAL A 312 -2.43 -5.37 23.73
CA VAL A 312 -2.63 -6.73 24.20
C VAL A 312 -2.42 -7.69 23.03
N PRO A 313 -1.50 -8.67 23.12
CA PRO A 313 -1.26 -9.61 22.03
C PRO A 313 -2.52 -10.41 21.68
N SER A 314 -2.80 -10.48 20.39
CA SER A 314 -3.79 -11.38 19.78
C SER A 314 -3.11 -12.58 19.13
N ARG A 315 -3.91 -13.56 18.69
CA ARG A 315 -3.43 -14.72 17.90
C ARG A 315 -2.64 -14.32 16.64
N ARG A 316 -2.90 -13.13 16.08
CA ARG A 316 -2.23 -12.63 14.87
C ARG A 316 -1.01 -11.77 15.15
N SER A 317 -0.77 -11.41 16.42
CA SER A 317 0.36 -10.59 16.83
C SER A 317 1.67 -11.33 16.57
N LEU A 318 2.66 -10.61 16.03
CA LEU A 318 4.02 -11.11 15.89
C LEU A 318 4.85 -10.55 17.02
N VAL A 319 5.27 -11.42 17.92
CA VAL A 319 5.78 -11.01 19.22
C VAL A 319 7.30 -11.16 19.25
N VAL A 320 8.00 -10.05 19.52
CA VAL A 320 9.43 -10.04 19.83
C VAL A 320 9.58 -10.12 21.34
N GLU A 321 9.89 -11.32 21.82
CA GLU A 321 9.98 -11.64 23.25
C GLU A 321 11.21 -11.01 23.92
N ASP A 322 12.33 -10.92 23.20
CA ASP A 322 13.58 -10.32 23.66
C ASP A 322 13.98 -9.17 22.71
N PRO A 323 13.97 -7.90 23.16
CA PRO A 323 14.41 -6.77 22.35
C PRO A 323 15.86 -6.85 21.87
N ALA A 324 16.74 -7.60 22.56
CA ALA A 324 18.11 -7.84 22.10
C ALA A 324 18.18 -8.82 20.93
N ARG A 325 17.11 -9.60 20.73
CA ARG A 325 16.94 -10.55 19.61
C ARG A 325 15.73 -10.18 18.77
N ALA A 326 15.94 -9.32 17.78
CA ALA A 326 14.93 -8.87 16.82
C ALA A 326 14.40 -10.02 15.93
N SER A 327 13.59 -10.90 16.51
CA SER A 327 13.01 -12.08 15.88
C SER A 327 11.65 -12.43 16.48
N VAL A 328 10.82 -13.08 15.69
CA VAL A 328 9.47 -13.52 16.07
C VAL A 328 9.30 -14.99 15.79
N ARG A 329 8.38 -15.64 16.51
CA ARG A 329 8.06 -17.05 16.30
C ARG A 329 6.84 -17.21 15.37
N ILE A 330 7.04 -17.84 14.22
CA ILE A 330 5.97 -18.13 13.24
C ILE A 330 6.00 -19.64 12.96
N ALA A 331 4.87 -20.32 13.18
CA ALA A 331 4.74 -21.77 13.03
C ALA A 331 5.87 -22.58 13.71
N GLY A 332 6.25 -22.17 14.92
CA GLY A 332 7.32 -22.81 15.71
C GLY A 332 8.75 -22.47 15.29
N ARG A 333 8.97 -21.64 14.25
CA ARG A 333 10.29 -21.23 13.78
C ARG A 333 10.58 -19.77 14.13
N TRP A 334 11.84 -19.49 14.45
CA TRP A 334 12.33 -18.13 14.64
C TRP A 334 12.60 -17.46 13.30
N ILE A 335 11.98 -16.31 13.07
CA ILE A 335 12.14 -15.50 11.86
C ILE A 335 12.67 -14.11 12.28
N PRO A 336 13.82 -13.67 11.76
CA PRO A 336 14.31 -12.32 12.02
C PRO A 336 13.33 -11.25 11.54
N VAL A 337 13.19 -10.15 12.28
CA VAL A 337 12.33 -9.02 11.89
C VAL A 337 12.70 -8.46 10.51
N ALA A 338 13.99 -8.49 10.16
CA ALA A 338 14.49 -8.11 8.85
C ALA A 338 13.78 -8.87 7.70
N ARG A 339 13.38 -10.13 7.91
CA ARG A 339 12.71 -10.98 6.91
C ARG A 339 11.19 -10.83 6.87
N LEU A 340 10.63 -9.92 7.66
CA LEU A 340 9.19 -9.66 7.67
C LEU A 340 8.84 -8.58 6.66
N GLY A 341 7.77 -8.80 5.89
CA GLY A 341 7.22 -7.82 4.98
C GLY A 341 6.54 -6.64 5.72
N ALA A 342 6.23 -5.58 4.99
CA ALA A 342 5.63 -4.36 5.56
C ALA A 342 4.30 -4.60 6.31
N GLU A 343 3.49 -5.57 5.85
CA GLU A 343 2.21 -5.92 6.50
C GLU A 343 2.42 -6.70 7.80
N GLU A 344 3.30 -7.71 7.79
CA GLU A 344 3.68 -8.47 8.98
C GLU A 344 4.25 -7.56 10.06
N ARG A 345 5.08 -6.59 9.67
CA ARG A 345 5.65 -5.59 10.58
C ARG A 345 4.59 -4.72 11.27
N ARG A 346 3.41 -4.53 10.67
CA ARG A 346 2.28 -3.86 11.34
C ARG A 346 1.66 -4.69 12.45
N ARG A 347 1.96 -5.98 12.55
CA ARG A 347 1.49 -6.86 13.63
C ARG A 347 2.54 -7.05 14.73
N LEU A 348 3.69 -6.39 14.61
CA LEU A 348 4.77 -6.49 15.59
C LEU A 348 4.42 -5.86 16.93
N LEU A 349 4.59 -6.64 17.99
CA LEU A 349 4.62 -6.21 19.38
C LEU A 349 5.97 -6.61 19.97
N VAL A 350 6.58 -5.71 20.73
CA VAL A 350 7.89 -5.93 21.36
C VAL A 350 7.72 -5.86 22.87
N ALA A 351 8.35 -6.79 23.58
CA ALA A 351 8.35 -6.82 25.03
C ALA A 351 9.06 -5.57 25.57
N GLY A 352 8.54 -5.02 26.66
CA GLY A 352 9.15 -3.89 27.36
C GLY A 352 8.86 -3.96 28.87
N PRO A 353 9.53 -3.12 29.67
CA PRO A 353 9.35 -3.08 31.12
C PRO A 353 7.89 -2.86 31.54
N ASP A 354 7.17 -2.03 30.76
CA ASP A 354 5.77 -1.66 31.00
C ASP A 354 4.77 -2.53 30.21
N GLY A 355 5.21 -3.68 29.69
CA GLY A 355 4.43 -4.58 28.84
C GLY A 355 4.67 -4.39 27.34
N TRP A 356 3.76 -4.90 26.51
CA TRP A 356 3.89 -4.92 25.05
C TRP A 356 3.71 -3.54 24.42
N ALA A 357 4.53 -3.24 23.41
CA ALA A 357 4.42 -2.00 22.64
C ALA A 357 4.70 -2.22 21.15
N ARG A 358 4.06 -1.42 20.29
CA ARG A 358 4.41 -1.37 18.87
C ARG A 358 5.74 -0.63 18.67
N ARG A 359 6.72 -1.26 18.03
CA ARG A 359 8.01 -0.65 17.63
C ARG A 359 8.01 -0.27 16.14
N TRP A 360 7.09 0.63 15.77
CA TRP A 360 7.01 1.26 14.45
C TRP A 360 7.57 2.70 14.53
N CYS A 361 8.23 3.17 13.48
CA CYS A 361 8.90 4.49 13.48
C CYS A 361 8.07 5.63 12.85
N GLY A 362 6.88 5.35 12.30
CA GLY A 362 6.07 6.32 11.53
C GLY A 362 4.68 6.70 12.07
#